data_AF-C7DDM0-F1
#
_entry.id   AF-C7DDM0-F1
#
_cell.length_a   1.000
_cell.length_b   1.000
_cell.length_c   1.000
_cell.angle_alpha   90.00
_cell.angle_beta   90.00
_cell.angle_gamma   90.00
#
_symmetry.space_group_name_H-M   'P 1'
#
loop_
_entity.id
_entity.type
_entity.pdbx_description
1 polymer ?
#
loop_
_entity_poly.entity_id
_entity_poly.type
_entity_poly.pdbx_seq_one_letter_code
_entity_poly.pdbx_strand_id
1 'polypeptide(L)'
;MLSMNVVDGPLLAHVPFLLSPGAKIAHLHLFRPYPIARATTEPQPCVIAVSGPDSYISPDWYGVPYQVPTWNYIAVHLWGHVASDGARRVAPNAGPSIRSLRRTTDPPNPMDHIENDGWGDGPDDARDCAL
;
A
#
# COMPACT_ATOMS: atom_id res chain seq x y z
N MET A 1 5.35 -1.93 -1.13
CA MET A 1 5.84 -0.60 -0.73
C MET A 1 5.42 -0.32 0.71
N LEU A 2 6.37 -0.12 1.61
CA LEU A 2 6.11 0.38 2.96
C LEU A 2 5.90 1.90 2.90
N SER A 3 4.90 2.40 3.61
CA SER A 3 4.57 3.82 3.73
C SER A 3 4.29 4.16 5.19
N MET A 4 4.74 5.34 5.63
CA MET A 4 4.39 5.93 6.92
C MET A 4 4.34 7.45 6.81
N ASN A 5 3.48 8.09 7.61
CA ASN A 5 3.41 9.54 7.69
C ASN A 5 4.41 10.06 8.73
N VAL A 6 5.13 11.13 8.39
CA VAL A 6 5.90 11.95 9.35
C VAL A 6 5.54 13.42 9.17
N VAL A 7 6.05 14.29 10.05
CA VAL A 7 5.75 15.74 10.05
C VAL A 7 6.04 16.38 8.69
N ASP A 8 7.14 16.01 8.05
CA ASP A 8 7.58 16.59 6.77
C ASP A 8 6.95 15.93 5.53
N GLY A 9 6.02 14.98 5.71
CA GLY A 9 5.33 14.27 4.63
C GLY A 9 5.43 12.74 4.72
N PRO A 10 4.89 11.99 3.75
CA PRO A 10 4.97 10.54 3.77
C PRO A 10 6.37 10.05 3.38
N LEU A 11 6.87 9.06 4.13
CA LEU A 11 8.05 8.28 3.77
C LEU A 11 7.61 7.00 3.06
N LEU A 12 8.31 6.64 1.98
CA LEU A 12 8.01 5.48 1.16
C LEU A 12 9.27 4.64 0.95
N ALA A 13 9.14 3.32 0.98
CA ALA A 13 10.23 2.41 0.62
C ALA A 13 9.71 1.13 -0.06
N HIS A 14 10.36 0.74 -1.16
CA HIS A 14 10.21 -0.60 -1.70
C HIS A 14 11.09 -1.55 -0.88
N VAL A 15 10.46 -2.39 -0.08
CA VAL A 15 11.14 -3.32 0.82
C VAL A 15 10.59 -4.72 0.63
N PRO A 16 11.44 -5.73 0.43
CA PRO A 16 11.05 -7.13 0.56
C PRO A 16 10.59 -7.40 2.00
N PHE A 17 9.60 -8.28 2.14
CA PHE A 17 9.14 -8.73 3.45
C PHE A 17 8.71 -10.19 3.42
N LEU A 18 8.68 -10.81 4.60
CA LEU A 18 8.22 -12.18 4.82
C LEU A 18 7.10 -12.17 5.85
N LEU A 19 6.00 -12.84 5.55
CA LEU A 19 4.90 -13.01 6.50
C LEU A 19 5.21 -14.15 7.47
N SER A 20 4.91 -13.94 8.76
CA SER A 20 4.87 -15.01 9.74
C SER A 20 3.79 -16.04 9.39
N PRO A 21 3.86 -17.27 9.92
CA PRO A 21 2.71 -18.17 9.93
C PRO A 21 1.45 -17.43 10.44
N GLY A 22 0.33 -17.61 9.75
CA GLY A 22 -0.94 -16.93 10.07
C GLY A 22 -1.01 -15.43 9.71
N ALA A 23 0.01 -14.89 8.99
CA ALA A 23 0.04 -13.53 8.45
C ALA A 23 -0.27 -12.43 9.48
N LYS A 24 0.23 -12.60 10.72
CA LYS A 24 0.07 -11.61 11.80
C LYS A 24 1.21 -10.60 11.85
N ILE A 25 2.38 -10.98 11.34
CA ILE A 25 3.59 -10.15 11.32
C ILE A 25 4.21 -10.17 9.93
N ALA A 26 4.63 -9.02 9.42
CA ALA A 26 5.51 -8.91 8.25
C ALA A 26 6.92 -8.51 8.70
N HIS A 27 7.90 -9.39 8.50
CA HIS A 27 9.32 -9.12 8.77
C HIS A 27 9.97 -8.49 7.54
N LEU A 28 10.67 -7.37 7.73
CA LEU A 28 11.34 -6.62 6.67
C LEU A 28 12.68 -6.09 7.17
N HIS A 29 13.62 -5.82 6.25
CA HIS A 29 14.91 -5.26 6.59
C HIS A 29 15.02 -3.83 6.06
N LEU A 30 15.39 -2.89 6.92
CA LEU A 30 15.69 -1.50 6.52
C LEU A 30 17.17 -1.21 6.65
N PHE A 31 17.71 -0.51 5.66
CA PHE A 31 19.02 0.10 5.74
C PHE A 31 19.01 1.21 6.79
N ARG A 32 19.92 1.16 7.76
CA ARG A 32 19.84 1.97 8.99
C ARG A 32 19.84 3.50 8.77
N PRO A 33 20.60 4.05 7.82
CA PRO A 33 20.53 5.47 7.50
C PRO A 33 19.19 5.95 6.95
N TYR A 34 18.34 5.05 6.46
CA TYR A 34 17.09 5.40 5.80
C TYR A 34 16.11 6.10 6.76
N PRO A 35 15.42 7.18 6.35
CA PRO A 35 14.56 7.97 7.23
C PRO A 35 13.52 7.12 7.99
N ILE A 36 12.89 6.14 7.34
CA ILE A 36 11.92 5.22 7.98
C ILE A 36 12.57 4.46 9.14
N ALA A 37 13.84 4.04 9.02
CA ALA A 37 14.53 3.33 10.09
C ALA A 37 14.81 4.24 11.30
N ARG A 38 15.01 5.55 11.07
CA ARG A 38 15.21 6.54 12.14
C ARG A 38 13.88 6.92 12.81
N ALA A 39 12.80 7.00 12.05
CA ALA A 39 11.47 7.34 12.54
C ALA A 39 10.81 6.23 13.38
N THR A 40 11.36 5.01 13.36
CA THR A 40 10.76 3.81 13.97
C THR A 40 11.54 3.31 15.19
N THR A 41 11.97 4.24 16.05
CA THR A 41 12.53 3.92 17.38
C THR A 41 11.47 3.38 18.33
N GLU A 42 10.24 3.85 18.17
CA GLU A 42 9.03 3.31 18.79
C GLU A 42 8.12 2.72 17.71
N PRO A 43 7.14 1.86 18.06
CA PRO A 43 6.16 1.37 17.10
C PRO A 43 5.41 2.54 16.45
N GLN A 44 5.49 2.65 15.13
CA GLN A 44 4.82 3.71 14.36
C GLN A 44 3.77 3.12 13.42
N PRO A 45 2.60 3.77 13.25
CA PRO A 45 1.62 3.39 12.24
C PRO A 45 2.24 3.41 10.84
N CYS A 46 1.94 2.38 10.06
CA CYS A 46 2.44 2.24 8.70
C CYS A 46 1.54 1.31 7.88
N VAL A 47 1.71 1.37 6.56
CA VAL A 47 1.04 0.50 5.60
C VAL A 47 2.06 -0.13 4.68
N ILE A 48 1.92 -1.42 4.38
CA ILE A 48 2.59 -2.05 3.23
C ILE A 48 1.56 -2.24 2.13
N ALA A 49 1.70 -1.52 1.02
CA ALA A 49 0.94 -1.74 -0.18
C ALA A 49 1.62 -2.79 -1.08
N VAL A 50 0.87 -3.79 -1.51
CA VAL A 50 1.31 -4.84 -2.43
C VAL A 50 0.44 -4.76 -3.67
N SER A 51 1.04 -4.42 -4.79
CA SER A 51 0.38 -4.43 -6.10
C SER A 51 0.45 -5.85 -6.67
N GLY A 52 -0.71 -6.37 -7.08
CA GLY A 52 -0.83 -7.58 -7.89
C GLY A 52 -0.88 -7.24 -9.38
N PRO A 53 -1.35 -8.18 -10.22
CA PRO A 53 -1.57 -7.92 -11.64
C PRO A 53 -2.59 -6.79 -11.86
N ASP A 54 -2.36 -6.03 -12.93
CA ASP A 54 -3.26 -5.01 -13.43
C ASP A 54 -3.32 -5.06 -14.97
N SER A 55 -4.39 -4.50 -15.53
CA SER A 55 -4.58 -4.39 -16.97
C SER A 55 -5.55 -3.28 -17.33
N TYR A 56 -5.20 -2.54 -18.38
CA TYR A 56 -6.13 -1.62 -19.04
C TYR A 56 -7.28 -2.38 -19.68
N ILE A 57 -8.49 -1.84 -19.56
CA ILE A 57 -9.71 -2.38 -20.16
C ILE A 57 -10.25 -1.35 -21.15
N SER A 58 -10.18 -1.69 -22.44
CA SER A 58 -10.62 -0.81 -23.51
C SER A 58 -12.15 -0.72 -23.56
N PRO A 59 -12.73 0.50 -23.69
CA PRO A 59 -14.16 0.66 -23.88
C PRO A 59 -14.65 0.01 -25.18
N ASP A 60 -13.78 -0.13 -26.18
CA ASP A 60 -14.11 -0.74 -27.48
C ASP A 60 -14.50 -2.23 -27.36
N TRP A 61 -14.07 -2.91 -26.29
CA TRP A 61 -14.37 -4.33 -26.08
C TRP A 61 -15.84 -4.60 -25.79
N TYR A 62 -16.60 -3.59 -25.35
CA TYR A 62 -18.00 -3.76 -24.96
C TYR A 62 -18.98 -3.62 -26.13
N GLY A 63 -18.55 -3.07 -27.27
CA GLY A 63 -19.41 -2.90 -28.45
C GLY A 63 -20.62 -1.97 -28.24
N VAL A 64 -20.61 -1.16 -27.18
CA VAL A 64 -21.66 -0.18 -26.86
C VAL A 64 -21.05 1.22 -26.78
N PRO A 65 -21.77 2.28 -27.21
CA PRO A 65 -21.24 3.64 -27.19
C PRO A 65 -21.15 4.18 -25.76
N TYR A 66 -20.37 5.26 -25.60
CA TYR A 66 -20.26 6.06 -24.36
C TYR A 66 -19.68 5.32 -23.14
N GLN A 67 -18.77 4.37 -23.37
CA GLN A 67 -18.02 3.73 -22.28
C GLN A 67 -16.74 4.49 -21.99
N VAL A 68 -16.40 4.60 -20.71
CA VAL A 68 -15.16 5.22 -20.22
C VAL A 68 -14.11 4.13 -20.03
N PRO A 69 -12.85 4.35 -20.44
CA PRO A 69 -11.77 3.40 -20.17
C PRO A 69 -11.56 3.17 -18.68
N THR A 70 -11.08 1.98 -18.30
CA THR A 70 -10.76 1.67 -16.90
C THR A 70 -9.51 0.78 -16.77
N TRP A 71 -9.05 0.60 -15.53
CA TRP A 71 -7.93 -0.26 -15.16
C TRP A 71 -8.40 -1.27 -14.13
N ASN A 72 -8.35 -2.55 -14.48
CA ASN A 72 -8.53 -3.61 -13.49
C ASN A 72 -7.21 -3.80 -12.74
N TYR A 73 -7.27 -3.98 -11.42
CA TYR A 73 -6.09 -4.24 -10.60
C TYR A 73 -6.43 -5.12 -9.40
N ILE A 74 -5.43 -5.81 -8.87
CA ILE A 74 -5.49 -6.48 -7.57
C ILE A 74 -4.49 -5.77 -6.65
N ALA A 75 -4.90 -5.43 -5.44
CA ALA A 75 -4.00 -4.86 -4.44
C ALA A 75 -4.30 -5.40 -3.04
N VAL A 76 -3.26 -5.46 -2.20
CA VAL A 76 -3.37 -5.78 -0.77
C VAL A 76 -2.68 -4.69 0.03
N HIS A 77 -3.37 -4.12 1.01
CA HIS A 77 -2.78 -3.18 1.96
C HIS A 77 -2.68 -3.84 3.34
N LEU A 78 -1.47 -3.97 3.88
CA LEU A 78 -1.23 -4.50 5.23
C LEU A 78 -1.04 -3.33 6.19
N TRP A 79 -1.98 -3.17 7.11
CA TRP A 79 -1.99 -2.06 8.07
C TRP A 79 -1.46 -2.53 9.42
N GLY A 80 -0.62 -1.71 10.04
CA GLY A 80 -0.02 -2.09 11.29
C GLY A 80 0.95 -1.09 11.88
N HIS A 81 1.66 -1.53 12.91
CA HIS A 81 2.75 -0.77 13.51
C HIS A 81 4.08 -1.40 13.16
N VAL A 82 4.99 -0.62 12.58
CA VAL A 82 6.37 -1.02 12.33
C VAL A 82 7.21 -0.74 13.58
N ALA A 83 7.95 -1.74 14.02
CA ALA A 83 8.86 -1.63 15.15
C ALA A 83 10.19 -2.35 14.86
N SER A 84 11.25 -1.92 15.55
CA SER A 84 12.49 -2.70 15.63
C SER A 84 12.20 -4.01 16.35
N ASP A 85 12.64 -5.15 15.79
CA ASP A 85 12.19 -6.46 16.28
C ASP A 85 12.75 -6.85 17.66
N GLY A 86 13.69 -6.09 18.23
CA GLY A 86 14.25 -6.28 19.59
C GLY A 86 15.06 -7.57 19.80
N ALA A 87 14.72 -8.65 19.11
CA ALA A 87 15.21 -10.02 19.25
C ALA A 87 16.25 -10.40 18.18
N ARG A 88 17.17 -9.48 17.87
CA ARG A 88 18.54 -9.81 17.46
C ARG A 88 19.33 -8.51 17.53
N ARG A 89 20.01 -8.30 18.66
CA ARG A 89 21.09 -7.31 18.75
C ARG A 89 22.19 -7.83 17.83
N VAL A 90 22.07 -7.52 16.54
CA VAL A 90 23.19 -7.62 15.62
C VAL A 90 24.26 -6.70 16.23
N ALA A 91 25.47 -7.23 16.43
CA ALA A 91 26.59 -6.58 17.12
C ALA A 91 26.73 -5.10 16.72
N PRO A 92 27.33 -4.22 17.55
CA PRO A 92 27.42 -2.77 17.28
C PRO A 92 27.99 -2.39 15.89
N ASN A 93 28.64 -3.33 15.17
CA ASN A 93 29.16 -3.16 13.81
C ASN A 93 28.54 -4.07 12.73
N ALA A 94 27.42 -4.74 12.99
CA ALA A 94 26.86 -5.67 12.02
C ALA A 94 25.60 -5.11 11.36
N GLY A 95 25.70 -4.91 10.03
CA GLY A 95 24.64 -5.02 9.03
C GLY A 95 23.25 -4.37 9.24
N PRO A 96 22.33 -4.58 8.27
CA PRO A 96 21.00 -3.99 8.26
C PRO A 96 20.13 -4.42 9.46
N SER A 97 19.20 -3.56 9.89
CA SER A 97 18.29 -3.80 11.02
C SER A 97 17.00 -4.48 10.59
N ILE A 98 16.64 -5.58 11.26
CA ILE A 98 15.38 -6.32 11.08
C ILE A 98 14.25 -5.58 11.80
N ARG A 99 13.11 -5.42 11.13
CA ARG A 99 11.90 -4.79 11.65
C ARG A 99 10.68 -5.64 11.38
N SER A 100 9.66 -5.49 12.21
CA SER A 100 8.40 -6.22 12.10
C SER A 100 7.23 -5.23 12.04
N LEU A 101 6.30 -5.45 11.10
CA LEU A 101 4.99 -4.82 11.07
C LEU A 101 3.97 -5.78 11.69
N ARG A 102 3.30 -5.37 12.76
CA ARG A 102 2.22 -6.15 13.39
C ARG A 102 0.86 -5.68 12.92
N ARG A 103 0.02 -6.62 12.47
CA ARG A 103 -1.34 -6.34 11.96
C ARG A 103 -2.17 -5.59 13.01
N THR A 104 -2.85 -4.54 12.57
CA THR A 104 -3.96 -3.88 13.29
C THR A 104 -5.29 -4.17 12.60
N THR A 105 -6.40 -3.69 13.17
CA THR A 105 -7.69 -3.68 12.48
C THR A 105 -7.60 -2.89 11.18
N ASP A 106 -8.30 -3.37 10.15
CA ASP A 106 -8.42 -2.71 8.86
C ASP A 106 -9.18 -1.37 9.05
N PRO A 107 -8.93 -0.36 8.21
CA PRO A 107 -9.75 0.85 8.21
C PRO A 107 -11.19 0.54 7.83
N PRO A 108 -12.11 1.49 8.07
CA PRO A 108 -13.36 1.53 7.33
C PRO A 108 -13.08 1.48 5.82
N ASN A 109 -13.76 0.59 5.11
CA ASN A 109 -13.64 0.54 3.66
C ASN A 109 -14.32 1.80 3.08
N PRO A 110 -13.61 2.62 2.29
CA PRO A 110 -14.18 3.84 1.71
C PRO A 110 -15.41 3.56 0.83
N MET A 111 -15.50 2.36 0.25
CA MET A 111 -16.62 1.96 -0.60
C MET A 111 -17.89 1.62 0.18
N ASP A 112 -17.82 1.43 1.50
CA ASP A 112 -19.00 1.11 2.32
C ASP A 112 -20.01 2.28 2.39
N HIS A 113 -19.60 3.48 1.96
CA HIS A 113 -20.40 4.71 1.99
C HIS A 113 -20.65 5.32 0.60
N ILE A 114 -20.23 4.67 -0.48
CA ILE A 114 -20.51 5.15 -1.83
C ILE A 114 -21.92 4.68 -2.21
N GLU A 115 -22.90 5.56 -2.06
CA GLU A 115 -24.18 5.42 -2.74
C GLU A 115 -23.92 5.54 -4.25
N ASN A 116 -24.54 4.66 -5.04
CA ASN A 116 -24.40 4.60 -6.49
C ASN A 116 -24.94 5.92 -7.09
N ASP A 117 -24.07 6.89 -7.30
CA ASP A 117 -24.36 8.30 -7.57
C ASP A 117 -24.77 8.59 -9.03
N GLY A 118 -25.22 7.56 -9.75
CA GLY A 118 -25.90 7.73 -11.03
C GLY A 118 -25.06 8.45 -12.08
N TRP A 119 -23.80 8.06 -12.26
CA TRP A 119 -22.98 8.46 -13.40
C TRP A 119 -23.75 8.18 -14.69
N GLY A 120 -24.31 9.25 -15.24
CA GLY A 120 -25.46 9.23 -16.13
C GLY A 120 -25.11 8.96 -17.58
N ASP A 121 -26.12 8.45 -18.29
CA ASP A 121 -26.21 8.18 -19.72
C ASP A 121 -26.10 9.46 -20.61
N GLY A 122 -25.09 10.28 -20.40
CA GLY A 122 -24.80 11.50 -21.17
C GLY A 122 -23.83 11.23 -22.32
N PRO A 123 -24.16 11.59 -23.58
CA PRO A 123 -23.37 11.19 -24.75
C PRO A 123 -22.03 11.93 -24.95
N ASP A 124 -21.65 12.90 -24.10
CA ASP A 124 -20.54 13.82 -24.42
C ASP A 124 -19.32 13.82 -23.47
N ASP A 125 -19.33 13.12 -22.33
CA ASP A 125 -18.24 13.24 -21.34
C ASP A 125 -17.08 12.23 -21.52
N ALA A 126 -17.22 11.21 -22.38
CA ALA A 126 -16.24 10.13 -22.48
C ALA A 126 -15.05 10.39 -23.42
N ARG A 127 -15.08 11.46 -24.23
CA ARG A 127 -14.07 11.68 -25.28
C ARG A 127 -12.82 12.44 -24.83
N ASP A 128 -12.86 13.13 -23.69
CA ASP A 128 -11.78 14.03 -23.24
C ASP A 128 -10.81 13.37 -22.23
N CYS A 129 -11.07 12.12 -21.82
CA CYS A 129 -10.24 11.38 -20.86
C CYS A 129 -9.24 10.39 -21.50
N ALA A 130 -9.19 10.30 -22.83
CA ALA A 130 -8.20 9.49 -23.54
C ALA A 130 -7.00 10.38 -23.94
N LEU A 131 -5.94 10.34 -23.13
CA LEU A 131 -4.58 10.70 -23.59
C LEU A 131 -4.05 9.64 -24.56
#